data_AF-A0AAD7TWH1-F1
#
_entry.id   AF-A0AAD7TWH1-F1
#
_cell.length_a   1.000
_cell.length_b   1.000
_cell.length_c   1.000
_cell.angle_alpha   90.00
_cell.angle_beta   90.00
_cell.angle_gamma   90.00
#
_symmetry.space_group_name_H-M   'P 1'
#
loop_
_entity.id
_entity.type
_entity.pdbx_description
1 polymer ?
#
loop_
_entity_poly.entity_id
_entity_poly.type
_entity_poly.pdbx_seq_one_letter_code
_entity_poly.pdbx_strand_id
1 'polypeptide(L)'
;MPHADSATIPAGIDKAAFWAHVHEQLSHLLDGQRNWVTNLANASSLVFNALQAFPPFGTGERMVNWCGHIACDGETKSEVVCPLLLTVDGEERAIGVLDLDCLALAGFDEQDQAGLEKIARLVVDACDW
;
A
#
# COMPACT_ATOMS: atom_id res chain seq x y z
N MET A 1 14.19 3.50 14.02
CA MET A 1 12.87 2.83 14.12
C MET A 1 11.85 3.90 13.77
N PRO A 2 11.15 3.81 12.62
CA PRO A 2 10.09 4.75 12.31
C PRO A 2 9.01 4.59 13.38
N HIS A 3 8.84 5.63 14.19
CA HIS A 3 7.78 5.72 15.19
C HIS A 3 6.43 5.88 14.48
N ALA A 4 5.33 5.72 15.21
CA ALA A 4 3.96 5.95 14.72
C ALA A 4 3.77 7.30 14.00
N ASP A 5 4.66 8.27 14.24
CA ASP A 5 4.71 9.57 13.58
C ASP A 5 5.02 9.49 12.07
N SER A 6 5.60 8.39 11.56
CA SER A 6 5.90 8.22 10.12
C SER A 6 4.65 8.06 9.24
N ALA A 7 3.46 7.92 9.84
CA ALA A 7 2.18 7.93 9.13
C ALA A 7 1.46 9.30 9.19
N THR A 8 2.08 10.33 9.78
CA THR A 8 1.49 11.68 9.80
C THR A 8 1.47 12.28 8.39
N ILE A 9 0.27 12.45 7.85
CA ILE A 9 0.07 13.08 6.55
C ILE A 9 -0.05 14.60 6.74
N PRO A 10 0.78 15.41 6.07
CA PRO A 10 0.63 16.87 6.11
C PRO A 10 -0.76 17.31 5.63
N ALA A 11 -1.37 18.27 6.32
CA ALA A 11 -2.69 18.75 5.97
C ALA A 11 -2.70 19.47 4.60
N GLY A 12 -3.77 19.25 3.82
CA GLY A 12 -4.01 19.98 2.57
C GLY A 12 -3.15 19.54 1.37
N ILE A 13 -2.43 18.42 1.48
CA ILE A 13 -1.69 17.86 0.33
C ILE A 13 -2.64 17.22 -0.68
N ASP A 14 -2.22 17.22 -1.94
CA ASP A 14 -2.92 16.47 -2.99
C ASP A 14 -2.50 14.98 -2.99
N LYS A 15 -3.17 14.22 -3.84
CA LYS A 15 -2.97 12.77 -3.96
C LYS A 15 -1.56 12.40 -4.45
N ALA A 16 -0.97 13.21 -5.34
CA ALA A 16 0.38 12.98 -5.83
C ALA A 16 1.42 13.17 -4.72
N ALA A 17 1.30 14.24 -3.93
CA ALA A 17 2.13 14.49 -2.76
C ALA A 17 1.92 13.45 -1.67
N PHE A 18 0.69 12.95 -1.48
CA PHE A 18 0.39 11.84 -0.59
C PHE A 18 1.18 10.57 -0.96
N TRP A 19 1.08 10.11 -2.21
CA TRP A 19 1.80 8.92 -2.65
C TRP A 19 3.31 9.10 -2.58
N ALA A 20 3.83 10.27 -2.96
CA ALA A 20 5.26 10.59 -2.81
C ALA A 20 5.72 10.48 -1.35
N HIS A 21 4.94 10.99 -0.41
CA HIS A 21 5.22 10.90 1.02
C HIS A 21 5.21 9.45 1.51
N VAL A 22 4.19 8.66 1.14
CA VAL A 22 4.10 7.23 1.51
C VAL A 22 5.31 6.46 0.97
N HIS A 23 5.71 6.69 -0.27
CA HIS A 23 6.88 6.02 -0.85
C HIS A 23 8.17 6.39 -0.13
N GLU A 24 8.37 7.66 0.21
CA GLU A 24 9.54 8.12 0.95
C GLU A 24 9.63 7.47 2.34
N GLN A 25 8.53 7.49 3.09
CA GLN A 25 8.49 6.87 4.42
C GLN A 25 8.71 5.37 4.35
N LEU A 26 8.11 4.70 3.36
CA LEU A 26 8.31 3.27 3.13
C LEU A 26 9.77 2.96 2.79
N SER A 27 10.39 3.70 1.87
CA SER A 27 11.80 3.50 1.52
C SER A 27 12.72 3.62 2.75
N HIS A 28 12.51 4.62 3.61
CA HIS A 28 13.28 4.75 4.85
C HIS A 28 13.02 3.62 5.86
N LEU A 29 11.79 3.10 5.91
CA LEU A 29 11.40 2.01 6.80
C LEU A 29 11.99 0.66 6.36
N LEU A 30 12.14 0.46 5.06
CA LEU A 30 12.69 -0.75 4.45
C LEU A 30 14.22 -0.72 4.34
N ASP A 31 14.86 0.44 4.44
CA ASP A 31 16.30 0.60 4.25
C ASP A 31 17.12 -0.33 5.17
N GLY A 32 18.03 -1.10 4.57
CA GLY A 32 18.88 -2.07 5.24
C GLY A 32 18.18 -3.31 5.83
N GLN A 33 16.84 -3.42 5.79
CA GLN A 33 16.10 -4.59 6.23
C GLN A 33 15.80 -5.51 5.04
N ARG A 34 16.15 -6.80 5.14
CA ARG A 34 15.97 -7.78 4.05
C ARG A 34 14.97 -8.89 4.35
N ASN A 35 14.57 -9.05 5.60
CA ASN A 35 13.61 -10.08 5.99
C ASN A 35 12.20 -9.72 5.50
N TRP A 36 11.65 -10.55 4.60
CA TRP A 36 10.35 -10.32 3.96
C TRP A 36 9.19 -10.23 4.97
N VAL A 37 9.20 -11.02 6.04
CA VAL A 37 8.15 -10.97 7.08
C VAL A 37 8.15 -9.59 7.75
N THR A 38 9.33 -9.11 8.13
CA THR A 38 9.50 -7.81 8.80
C THR A 38 9.09 -6.67 7.87
N ASN A 39 9.55 -6.71 6.62
CA ASN A 39 9.24 -5.69 5.62
C ASN A 39 7.76 -5.65 5.25
N LEU A 40 7.10 -6.79 5.06
CA LEU A 40 5.66 -6.84 4.81
C LEU A 40 4.85 -6.33 6.01
N ALA A 41 5.22 -6.69 7.24
CA ALA A 41 4.55 -6.20 8.43
C ALA A 41 4.67 -4.67 8.57
N ASN A 42 5.88 -4.16 8.38
CA ASN A 42 6.17 -2.72 8.41
C ASN A 42 5.45 -1.95 7.30
N ALA A 43 5.52 -2.44 6.07
CA ALA A 43 4.81 -1.86 4.93
C ALA A 43 3.30 -1.85 5.16
N SER A 44 2.74 -2.98 5.62
CA SER A 44 1.31 -3.09 5.91
C SER A 44 0.87 -2.06 6.95
N SER A 45 1.61 -1.93 8.05
CA SER A 45 1.32 -0.96 9.10
C SER A 45 1.40 0.48 8.60
N LEU A 46 2.44 0.84 7.84
CA LEU A 46 2.62 2.18 7.31
C LEU A 46 1.48 2.55 6.34
N VAL A 47 1.20 1.68 5.36
CA VAL A 47 0.18 1.94 4.33
C VAL A 47 -1.20 2.05 4.97
N PHE A 48 -1.55 1.16 5.90
CA PHE A 48 -2.82 1.25 6.64
C PHE A 48 -3.02 2.60 7.32
N ASN A 49 -2.03 3.04 8.11
CA ASN A 49 -2.15 4.28 8.85
C ASN A 49 -2.15 5.51 7.91
N ALA A 50 -1.35 5.47 6.85
CA ALA A 50 -1.31 6.55 5.86
C ALA A 50 -2.64 6.70 5.12
N LEU A 51 -3.24 5.61 4.66
CA LEU A 51 -4.54 5.63 3.98
C LEU A 51 -5.65 6.12 4.92
N GLN A 52 -5.67 5.67 6.17
CA GLN A 52 -6.64 6.18 7.16
C GLN A 52 -6.46 7.66 7.46
N ALA A 53 -5.23 8.16 7.47
CA ALA A 53 -4.93 9.56 7.75
C ALA A 53 -5.21 10.49 6.56
N PHE A 54 -5.40 9.96 5.35
CA PHE A 54 -5.67 10.75 4.15
C PHE A 54 -7.18 10.77 3.84
N PRO A 55 -7.87 11.92 3.93
CA PRO A 55 -9.32 11.98 3.81
C PRO A 55 -9.94 11.27 2.60
N PRO A 56 -9.31 11.27 1.40
CA PRO A 56 -9.77 10.51 0.24
C PRO A 56 -9.89 8.98 0.44
N PHE A 57 -9.17 8.40 1.41
CA PHE A 57 -9.18 6.96 1.72
C PHE A 57 -9.55 6.62 3.16
N GLY A 58 -9.59 7.60 4.06
CA GLY A 58 -9.82 7.37 5.49
C GLY A 58 -11.25 7.68 5.95
N THR A 59 -12.09 8.28 5.09
CA THR A 59 -13.43 8.72 5.47
C THR A 59 -14.47 8.47 4.39
N GLY A 60 -15.73 8.28 4.79
CA GLY A 60 -16.86 8.13 3.89
C GLY A 60 -16.87 6.79 3.14
N GLU A 61 -17.60 6.74 2.02
CA GLU A 61 -17.75 5.51 1.23
C GLU A 61 -16.45 5.06 0.54
N ARG A 62 -15.47 5.97 0.40
CA ARG A 62 -14.15 5.65 -0.17
C ARG A 62 -13.17 5.07 0.84
N MET A 63 -13.62 4.81 2.07
CA MET A 63 -12.78 4.24 3.10
C MET A 63 -12.22 2.88 2.63
N VAL A 64 -10.89 2.74 2.66
CA VAL A 64 -10.22 1.49 2.30
C VAL A 64 -10.44 0.46 3.42
N ASN A 65 -10.85 -0.75 3.05
CA ASN A 65 -11.01 -1.85 3.99
C ASN A 65 -9.69 -2.64 4.11
N TRP A 66 -9.05 -2.57 5.28
CA TRP A 66 -7.74 -3.19 5.53
C TRP A 66 -7.80 -4.52 6.30
N CYS A 67 -8.89 -4.77 7.02
CA CYS A 67 -9.06 -5.98 7.86
C CYS A 67 -10.08 -6.97 7.27
N GLY A 68 -10.33 -6.87 5.97
CA GLY A 68 -11.47 -7.46 5.30
C GLY A 68 -11.17 -8.65 4.41
N HIS A 69 -10.21 -9.54 4.70
CA HIS A 69 -10.31 -10.90 4.11
C HIS A 69 -11.38 -11.71 4.86
N ILE A 70 -12.60 -11.19 4.85
CA ILE A 70 -13.79 -12.01 4.84
C ILE A 70 -14.04 -12.23 3.36
N ALA A 71 -13.83 -13.46 2.88
CA ALA A 71 -14.35 -13.84 1.59
C ALA A 71 -15.82 -13.38 1.51
N CYS A 72 -16.10 -12.38 0.67
CA CYS A 72 -17.39 -11.71 0.52
C CYS A 72 -17.82 -10.78 1.67
N ASP A 73 -17.16 -9.63 1.85
CA ASP A 73 -17.96 -8.45 2.16
C ASP A 73 -18.66 -8.01 0.87
N GLY A 74 -19.89 -8.51 0.65
CA GLY A 74 -20.67 -8.21 -0.56
C GLY A 74 -20.99 -6.72 -0.75
N GLU A 75 -20.61 -5.88 0.20
CA GLU A 75 -20.72 -4.43 0.16
C GLU A 75 -19.53 -3.76 -0.55
N THR A 76 -18.39 -4.45 -0.77
CA THR A 76 -17.28 -3.90 -1.57
C THR A 76 -17.74 -3.65 -3.00
N LYS A 77 -17.40 -2.47 -3.55
CA LYS A 77 -17.83 -2.05 -4.90
C LYS A 77 -16.66 -1.79 -5.84
N SER A 78 -15.43 -1.78 -5.33
CA SER A 78 -14.21 -1.75 -6.14
C SER A 78 -13.03 -2.37 -5.40
N GLU A 79 -12.10 -2.91 -6.19
CA GLU A 79 -10.91 -3.64 -5.74
C GLU A 79 -9.73 -3.21 -6.62
N VAL A 80 -8.55 -3.10 -6.03
CA VAL A 80 -7.29 -2.92 -6.77
C VAL A 80 -6.26 -3.93 -6.28
N VAL A 81 -5.78 -4.76 -7.22
CA VAL A 81 -4.83 -5.85 -6.93
C VAL A 81 -3.53 -5.60 -7.69
N CYS A 82 -2.44 -5.39 -6.95
CA CYS A 82 -1.10 -5.18 -7.50
C CYS A 82 -0.25 -6.44 -7.26
N PRO A 83 0.26 -7.11 -8.31
CA PRO A 83 1.12 -8.27 -8.12
C PRO A 83 2.49 -7.88 -7.56
N LEU A 84 3.04 -8.70 -6.68
CA LEU A 84 4.44 -8.63 -6.29
C LEU A 84 5.22 -9.48 -7.28
N LEU A 85 5.95 -8.83 -8.18
CA LEU A 85 6.69 -9.46 -9.27
C LEU A 85 8.20 -9.50 -8.95
N LEU A 86 8.73 -10.70 -8.77
CA LEU A 86 10.16 -10.94 -8.58
C LEU A 86 10.80 -11.32 -9.91
N THR A 87 11.86 -10.63 -10.32
CA THR A 87 12.66 -11.02 -11.50
C THR A 87 13.81 -11.94 -11.07
N VAL A 88 13.84 -13.17 -11.59
CA VAL A 88 14.91 -14.14 -11.38
C VAL A 88 15.41 -14.61 -12.73
N ASP A 89 16.71 -14.46 -12.99
CA ASP A 89 17.34 -14.84 -14.27
C ASP A 89 16.69 -14.21 -15.51
N GLY A 90 16.13 -13.01 -15.37
CA GLY A 90 15.44 -12.28 -16.45
C GLY A 90 13.97 -12.67 -16.64
N GLU A 91 13.45 -13.61 -15.84
CA GLU A 91 12.06 -14.06 -15.87
C GLU A 91 11.28 -13.48 -14.68
N GLU A 92 10.10 -12.93 -14.93
CA GLU A 92 9.20 -12.43 -13.88
C GLU A 92 8.39 -13.56 -13.25
N ARG A 93 8.32 -13.58 -11.92
CA ARG A 93 7.53 -14.52 -11.13
C ARG A 93 6.66 -13.77 -10.14
N ALA A 94 5.36 -14.05 -10.17
CA ALA A 94 4.45 -13.56 -9.14
C ALA A 94 4.69 -14.33 -7.83
N ILE A 95 5.03 -13.61 -6.77
CA ILE A 95 5.36 -14.15 -5.44
C ILE A 95 4.33 -13.74 -4.36
N GLY A 96 3.38 -12.88 -4.72
CA GLY A 96 2.30 -12.43 -3.86
C GLY A 96 1.43 -11.37 -4.54
N VAL A 97 0.47 -10.85 -3.80
CA VAL A 97 -0.38 -9.73 -4.21
C VAL A 97 -0.53 -8.72 -3.07
N LEU A 98 -0.58 -7.44 -3.44
CA LEU A 98 -1.07 -6.35 -2.61
C LEU A 98 -2.51 -6.08 -3.04
N ASP A 99 -3.44 -6.27 -2.12
CA ASP A 99 -4.87 -6.26 -2.39
C ASP A 99 -5.55 -5.22 -1.49
N LEU A 100 -6.41 -4.38 -2.08
CA LEU A 100 -7.19 -3.36 -1.38
C LEU A 100 -8.61 -3.25 -1.93
N ASP A 101 -9.57 -3.28 -1.01
CA ASP A 101 -11.00 -3.12 -1.24
C ASP A 101 -11.52 -1.72 -0.85
N CYS A 102 -12.60 -1.30 -1.51
CA CYS A 102 -13.29 -0.05 -1.23
C CYS A 102 -14.83 -0.17 -1.41
N LEU A 103 -15.58 0.39 -0.47
CA LEU A 103 -17.05 0.39 -0.49
C LEU A 103 -17.66 1.34 -1.55
N ALA A 104 -16.84 2.20 -2.15
CA ALA A 104 -17.24 3.10 -3.23
C ALA A 104 -17.08 2.42 -4.59
N LEU A 105 -18.00 2.71 -5.51
CA LEU A 105 -17.83 2.38 -6.92
C LEU A 105 -16.71 3.26 -7.52
N ALA A 106 -15.79 2.66 -8.28
CA ALA A 106 -14.61 3.36 -8.81
C ALA A 106 -13.84 4.10 -7.69
N GLY A 107 -13.62 3.43 -6.56
CA GLY A 107 -12.92 3.96 -5.41
C GLY A 107 -11.46 4.31 -5.68
N PHE A 108 -10.86 3.63 -6.65
CA PHE A 108 -9.48 3.80 -7.09
C PHE A 108 -9.40 4.40 -8.50
N ASP A 109 -8.43 5.28 -8.71
CA ASP A 109 -8.06 5.81 -10.03
C ASP A 109 -6.63 5.40 -10.43
N GLU A 110 -6.19 5.87 -11.61
CA GLU A 110 -4.86 5.56 -12.16
C GLU A 110 -3.70 6.02 -11.25
N GLN A 111 -3.89 7.11 -10.49
CA GLN A 111 -2.85 7.56 -9.55
C GLN A 111 -2.74 6.60 -8.36
N ASP A 112 -3.87 6.03 -7.92
CA ASP A 112 -3.92 5.06 -6.84
C ASP A 112 -3.26 3.75 -7.23
N GLN A 113 -3.58 3.25 -8.43
CA GLN A 113 -2.91 2.08 -9.00
C GLN A 113 -1.40 2.29 -9.08
N ALA A 114 -0.94 3.40 -9.66
CA ALA A 114 0.49 3.69 -9.77
C ALA A 114 1.18 3.83 -8.39
N GLY A 115 0.47 4.41 -7.41
CA GLY A 115 0.93 4.52 -6.03
C GLY A 115 1.16 3.15 -5.38
N LEU A 116 0.19 2.24 -5.55
CA LEU A 116 0.21 0.89 -4.99
C LEU A 116 1.21 -0.04 -5.69
N GLU A 117 1.32 0.03 -7.02
CA GLU A 117 2.32 -0.71 -7.79
C GLU A 117 3.74 -0.36 -7.34
N LYS A 118 3.99 0.93 -7.04
CA LYS A 118 5.29 1.36 -6.53
C LYS A 118 5.55 0.87 -5.10
N ILE A 119 4.53 0.75 -4.25
CA ILE A 119 4.66 0.10 -2.94
C ILE A 119 5.05 -1.37 -3.11
N ALA A 120 4.33 -2.11 -3.98
CA ALA A 120 4.63 -3.51 -4.26
C ALA A 120 6.08 -3.69 -4.72
N ARG A 121 6.56 -2.82 -5.63
CA ARG A 121 7.95 -2.82 -6.10
C ARG A 121 8.96 -2.56 -4.99
N LEU A 122 8.74 -1.52 -4.17
CA LEU A 122 9.63 -1.19 -3.05
C LEU A 122 9.77 -2.35 -2.07
N VAL A 123 8.67 -3.04 -1.75
CA VAL A 123 8.70 -4.22 -0.89
C VAL A 123 9.46 -5.36 -1.54
N VAL A 124 9.22 -5.65 -2.83
CA VAL A 124 9.93 -6.71 -3.53
C VAL A 124 11.44 -6.44 -3.55
N ASP A 125 11.85 -5.25 -3.94
CA ASP A 125 13.26 -4.86 -4.06
C ASP A 125 14.00 -4.90 -2.71
N ALA A 126 13.29 -4.58 -1.62
CA ALA A 126 13.88 -4.55 -0.29
C ALA A 126 14.07 -5.94 0.33
N CYS A 127 13.43 -6.99 -0.16
CA CYS A 127 13.40 -8.30 0.52
C CYS A 127 14.35 -9.34 -0.12
N ASP A 128 14.78 -10.31 0.69
CA ASP A 128 15.33 -11.59 0.22
C ASP A 128 14.16 -12.60 0.14
N TRP A 129 13.78 -12.97 -1.09
CA TRP A 129 12.67 -13.88 -1.41
C TRP A 129 13.14 -15.32 -1.65
#